data_AF-A0A2V9Q4L4-F1
#
_entry.id   AF-A0A2V9Q4L4-F1
#
_cell.length_a   1.000
_cell.length_b   1.000
_cell.length_c   1.000
_cell.angle_alpha   90.00
_cell.angle_beta   90.00
_cell.angle_gamma   90.00
#
_symmetry.space_group_name_H-M   'P 1'
#
loop_
_entity.id
_entity.type
_entity.pdbx_description
1 polymer ?
#
loop_
_entity_poly.entity_id
_entity_poly.type
_entity_poly.pdbx_seq_one_letter_code
_entity_poly.pdbx_strand_id
1 'polypeptide(L)' 'MPNPLESLSIEQDASRAWTLPAQLYTDAAVYAAEKDKVFSRTWQVVGHHSQVENPGDYFTAELAGEP' A
#
# COMPACT_ATOMS: atom_id res chain seq x y z
N MET A 1 0.13 19.54 -11.55
CA MET A 1 -0.18 19.75 -10.13
C MET A 1 1.11 19.57 -9.35
N PRO A 2 1.43 20.43 -8.37
CA PRO A 2 2.55 20.17 -7.46
C PRO A 2 2.32 18.84 -6.72
N ASN A 3 3.40 18.16 -6.36
CA ASN A 3 3.34 16.88 -5.64
C ASN A 3 2.60 17.09 -4.30
N PRO A 4 1.47 16.42 -4.03
CA PRO A 4 0.72 16.58 -2.78
C PRO A 4 1.56 16.27 -1.54
N LEU A 5 2.61 15.46 -1.69
CA LEU A 5 3.46 15.04 -0.59
C LEU A 5 4.41 16.14 -0.10
N GLU A 6 4.69 17.18 -0.89
CA GLU A 6 5.66 18.22 -0.54
C GLU A 6 5.13 19.22 0.50
N SER A 7 3.81 19.30 0.69
CA SER A 7 3.16 20.21 1.63
C SER A 7 2.48 19.51 2.82
N LEU A 8 2.69 18.21 3.00
CA LEU A 8 2.08 17.46 4.10
C LEU A 8 2.78 17.75 5.42
N SER A 9 2.02 18.28 6.38
CA SER A 9 2.41 18.32 7.79
C SER A 9 1.64 17.25 8.55
N ILE A 10 2.35 16.24 9.07
CA ILE A 10 1.78 15.11 9.81
C ILE A 10 2.19 15.25 11.28
N GLU A 11 1.20 15.39 12.17
CA GLU A 11 1.41 15.40 13.61
C GLU A 11 2.00 14.05 14.06
N GLN A 12 3.13 14.09 14.78
CA GLN A 12 3.88 12.89 15.16
C GLN A 12 3.40 12.32 16.50
N ASP A 13 2.82 13.16 17.36
CA ASP A 13 2.22 12.71 18.61
C ASP A 13 0.87 12.04 18.34
N ALA A 14 0.83 10.71 18.46
CA ALA A 14 -0.39 9.92 18.24
C ALA A 14 -1.57 10.35 19.13
N SER A 15 -1.33 10.94 20.30
CA SER A 15 -2.40 11.44 21.18
C SER A 15 -3.06 12.72 20.66
N ARG A 16 -2.38 13.41 19.73
CA ARG A 16 -2.81 14.67 19.13
C ARG A 16 -2.99 14.56 17.62
N ALA A 17 -2.73 13.40 17.03
CA ALA A 17 -2.80 13.22 15.59
C ALA A 17 -4.23 13.06 15.08
N TRP A 18 -4.44 13.47 13.83
CA TRP A 18 -5.65 13.20 13.06
C TRP A 18 -5.32 12.28 11.88
N THR A 19 -6.36 11.79 11.21
CA THR A 19 -6.18 11.04 9.96
C THR A 19 -5.54 11.90 8.89
N LEU A 20 -4.97 11.24 7.87
CA LEU A 20 -4.32 11.92 6.76
C LEU A 20 -5.33 12.79 5.98
N PRO A 21 -4.86 13.85 5.29
CA PRO A 21 -5.69 14.63 4.39
C PRO A 21 -6.43 13.76 3.35
N ALA A 22 -7.69 14.09 3.07
CA ALA A 22 -8.58 13.29 2.21
C ALA A 22 -8.01 12.98 0.81
N GLN A 23 -7.18 13.89 0.28
CA GLN A 23 -6.54 13.75 -1.03
C GLN A 23 -5.61 12.53 -1.11
N LEU A 24 -4.96 12.14 0.01
CA LEU A 24 -4.09 10.97 0.04
C LEU A 24 -4.85 9.66 -0.18
N TYR A 25 -6.15 9.63 0.11
CA TYR A 25 -6.99 8.46 -0.09
C TYR A 25 -7.69 8.44 -1.46
N THR A 26 -7.68 9.56 -2.19
CA THR A 26 -8.55 9.75 -3.37
C THR A 26 -7.80 10.15 -4.64
N ASP A 27 -6.59 10.70 -4.53
CA ASP A 27 -5.80 11.11 -5.67
C ASP A 27 -5.07 9.91 -6.32
N ALA A 28 -5.34 9.67 -7.59
CA ALA A 28 -4.71 8.60 -8.36
C ALA A 28 -3.19 8.75 -8.47
N ALA A 29 -2.65 9.98 -8.43
CA ALA A 29 -1.21 10.21 -8.44
C ALA A 29 -0.54 9.77 -7.14
N VAL A 30 -1.23 9.89 -6.00
CA VAL A 30 -0.76 9.38 -4.71
C VAL A 30 -0.73 7.86 -4.75
N TYR A 31 -1.81 7.22 -5.20
CA TYR A 31 -1.86 5.76 -5.34
C TYR A 31 -0.73 5.23 -6.23
N ALA A 32 -0.48 5.86 -7.38
CA ALA A 32 0.62 5.48 -8.26
C ALA A 32 1.99 5.55 -7.57
N ALA A 33 2.21 6.56 -6.72
CA ALA A 33 3.43 6.69 -5.94
C ALA A 33 3.54 5.62 -4.83
N GLU A 34 2.43 5.26 -4.16
CA GLU A 34 2.40 4.20 -3.15
C GLU A 34 2.74 2.84 -3.76
N LYS A 35 2.24 2.55 -4.98
CA LYS A 35 2.61 1.33 -5.72
C LYS A 35 4.12 1.21 -5.95
N ASP A 36 4.76 2.27 -6.45
CA ASP A 36 6.20 2.26 -6.72
C ASP A 36 7.07 2.30 -5.45
N LYS A 37 6.65 3.05 -4.43
CA LYS A 37 7.51 3.31 -3.27
C LYS A 37 7.29 2.35 -2.11
N VAL A 38 6.09 1.77 -1.99
CA VAL A 38 5.71 0.92 -0.86
C VAL A 38 5.45 -0.51 -1.34
N PHE A 39 4.43 -0.73 -2.16
CA PHE A 39 3.97 -2.10 -2.48
C PHE A 39 5.03 -2.90 -3.24
N SER A 40 5.71 -2.30 -4.22
CA SER A 40 6.77 -2.98 -4.99
C SER A 40 8.10 -3.17 -4.23
N ARG A 41 8.26 -2.53 -3.07
CA ARG A 41 9.53 -2.49 -2.32
C ARG A 41 9.44 -3.12 -0.94
N THR A 42 8.28 -3.67 -0.56
CA THR A 42 8.05 -4.25 0.75
C THR A 42 7.42 -5.64 0.64
N TRP A 43 7.60 -6.47 1.67
CA TRP A 43 7.05 -7.81 1.72
C TRP A 43 5.52 -7.77 1.82
N GLN A 44 4.84 -8.46 0.89
CA GLN A 44 3.39 -8.61 0.91
C GLN A 44 3.01 -10.03 1.33
N VAL A 45 2.15 -10.14 2.34
CA VAL A 45 1.59 -11.42 2.77
C VAL A 45 0.42 -11.74 1.83
N VAL A 46 0.58 -12.75 0.98
CA VAL A 46 -0.40 -13.12 -0.06
C VAL A 46 -1.22 -14.37 0.27
N GLY A 47 -0.78 -15.18 1.23
CA GLY A 47 -1.49 -16.40 1.62
C GLY A 47 -0.85 -17.12 2.80
N HIS A 48 -1.55 -18.14 3.27
CA HIS A 48 -1.13 -19.04 4.33
C HIS A 48 -0.62 -20.37 3.76
N HIS A 49 0.31 -21.03 4.46
CA HIS A 49 0.93 -22.26 3.98
C HIS A 49 -0.07 -23.39 3.66
N SER A 50 -1.21 -23.44 4.39
CA SER A 50 -2.25 -24.46 4.17
C SER A 50 -2.95 -24.34 2.82
N GLN A 51 -2.76 -23.23 2.10
CA GLN A 51 -3.27 -23.07 0.73
C GLN A 51 -2.43 -23.83 -0.31
N VAL A 52 -1.23 -24.30 0.07
CA VAL A 52 -0.26 -25.00 -0.79
C VAL A 52 0.41 -26.15 -0.06
N GLU A 53 -0.36 -26.93 0.69
CA GLU A 53 0.18 -27.98 1.56
C GLU A 53 0.75 -29.17 0.76
N ASN A 54 0.17 -29.48 -0.40
CA ASN A 54 0.53 -30.66 -1.18
C ASN A 54 1.36 -30.33 -2.42
N PRO A 55 2.17 -31.28 -2.93
CA PRO A 55 2.87 -31.11 -4.20
C PRO A 55 1.89 -30.87 -5.36
N GLY A 56 2.09 -29.74 -6.06
CA GLY A 56 1.25 -29.34 -7.20
C GLY A 56 0.18 -28.30 -6.85
N ASP A 57 -0.03 -28.02 -5.57
CA ASP A 57 -0.92 -26.94 -5.14
C ASP A 57 -0.28 -25.59 -5.45
N TYR A 58 -1.07 -24.68 -6.02
CA TYR A 58 -0.67 -23.29 -6.26
C TYR A 58 -1.86 -22.36 -6.09
N PHE A 59 -1.59 -21.10 -5.78
CA PHE A 59 -2.56 -20.03 -5.86
C PHE A 59 -1.90 -18.79 -6.47
N THR A 60 -2.73 -17.89 -6.96
CA THR A 60 -2.31 -16.59 -7.51
C THR A 60 -2.86 -15.48 -6.62
N ALA A 61 -2.22 -14.32 -6.61
CA ALA A 61 -2.67 -13.16 -5.84
C ALA A 61 -2.44 -11.89 -6.65
N GLU A 62 -3.46 -11.05 -6.75
CA GLU A 62 -3.30 -9.75 -7.38
C GLU A 62 -2.87 -8.72 -6.33
N LEU A 63 -1.78 -8.02 -6.60
CA LEU A 63 -1.23 -6.96 -5.77
C LEU A 63 -1.08 -5.69 -6.60
N ALA A 64 -1.78 -4.63 -6.22
CA ALA A 64 -1.62 -3.29 -6.80
C ALA A 64 -1.76 -3.24 -8.35
N GLY A 65 -2.56 -4.15 -8.91
CA GLY A 65 -2.78 -4.32 -10.35
C GLY A 65 -1.79 -5.25 -11.06
N GLU A 66 -0.97 -5.99 -10.31
CA GLU A 66 -0.05 -7.01 -10.81
C GLU A 66 -0.46 -8.41 -10.30
N PRO A 67 -0.47 -9.45 -11.17
CA PRO A 67 -0.88 -10.81 -10.79
C PRO A 67 0.22 -11.65 -10.10
#